data_AF-A0A7W9W284-F1
#
_entry.id   AF-A0A7W9W284-F1
#
_cell.length_a   1.000
_cell.length_b   1.000
_cell.length_c   1.000
_cell.angle_alpha   90.00
_cell.angle_beta   90.00
_cell.angle_gamma   90.00
#
_symmetry.space_group_name_H-M   'P 1'
#
loop_
_entity.id
_entity.type
_entity.pdbx_description
1 polymer ?
#
loop_
_entity_poly.entity_id
_entity_poly.type
_entity_poly.pdbx_seq_one_letter_code
_entity_poly.pdbx_strand_id
1 'polypeptide(L)'
;MFFDSDLEECNILIFDRTVYEGEFSGKAIGLKEYMKEYAHAEFEILTEGYFGYSTTYTGWLWEKGKEPVSAILYIWNSGDMVYRIGD
;
A
#
# COMPACT_ATOMS: atom_id res chain seq x y z
N MET A 1 -7.56 2.32 -15.91
CA MET A 1 -6.15 2.38 -15.50
C MET A 1 -5.70 3.82 -15.59
N PHE A 2 -5.07 4.31 -14.53
CA PHE A 2 -4.35 5.57 -14.52
C PHE A 2 -2.91 5.32 -14.96
N PHE A 3 -2.29 6.29 -15.62
CA PHE A 3 -0.94 6.15 -16.16
C PHE A 3 0.12 6.94 -15.38
N ASP A 4 -0.30 7.67 -14.35
CA ASP A 4 0.58 8.51 -13.56
C ASP A 4 0.14 8.51 -12.09
N SER A 5 1.06 8.85 -11.19
CA SER A 5 0.79 8.96 -9.76
C SER A 5 1.75 9.97 -9.14
N ASP A 6 1.20 10.85 -8.30
CA ASP A 6 2.05 11.73 -7.49
C ASP A 6 2.50 10.97 -6.24
N LEU A 7 3.76 10.54 -6.24
CA LEU A 7 4.34 9.78 -5.13
C LEU A 7 4.42 10.58 -3.82
N GLU A 8 4.34 11.91 -3.85
CA GLU A 8 4.28 12.74 -2.62
C GLU A 8 2.91 12.63 -1.93
N GLU A 9 1.85 12.35 -2.69
CA GLU A 9 0.48 12.15 -2.19
C GLU A 9 0.20 10.67 -1.84
N CYS A 10 1.18 9.79 -2.03
CA CYS A 10 1.09 8.36 -1.73
C CYS A 10 1.73 8.04 -0.38
N ASN A 11 1.11 7.15 0.39
CA ASN A 11 1.63 6.71 1.69
C ASN A 11 1.31 5.25 1.96
N ILE A 12 1.99 4.69 2.96
CA ILE A 12 1.68 3.38 3.50
C ILE A 12 1.49 3.47 5.00
N LEU A 13 0.45 2.80 5.48
CA LEU A 13 0.23 2.52 6.89
C LEU A 13 0.86 1.17 7.20
N ILE A 14 1.78 1.12 8.15
CA ILE A 14 2.44 -0.12 8.60
C ILE A 14 2.08 -0.33 10.07
N PHE A 15 1.42 -1.43 10.36
CA PHE A 15 1.03 -1.79 11.72
C PHE A 15 2.15 -2.55 12.44
N ASP A 16 2.07 -2.64 13.76
CA ASP A 16 3.01 -3.39 14.60
C ASP A 16 2.71 -4.90 14.67
N ARG A 17 1.60 -5.34 14.07
CA ARG A 17 1.16 -6.74 13.96
C ARG A 17 0.16 -6.93 12.84
N THR A 18 -0.33 -8.16 12.68
CA THR A 18 -1.47 -8.41 11.80
C THR A 18 -2.74 -7.81 12.42
N VAL A 19 -3.49 -7.03 11.62
CA VAL A 19 -4.84 -6.61 12.03
C VAL A 19 -5.67 -7.90 12.19
N TYR A 20 -6.57 -7.95 13.18
CA TYR A 20 -7.26 -9.15 13.72
C TYR A 20 -6.65 -9.75 15.00
N GLU A 21 -5.42 -9.39 15.39
CA GLU A 21 -4.78 -9.85 16.64
C GLU A 21 -4.86 -8.83 17.79
N GLY A 22 -6.08 -8.48 18.20
CA GLY A 22 -6.31 -7.60 19.35
C GLY A 22 -5.95 -6.12 19.09
N GLU A 23 -5.46 -5.43 20.11
CA GLU A 23 -5.01 -4.04 19.98
C GLU A 23 -3.73 -3.96 19.14
N PHE A 24 -3.69 -2.98 18.24
CA PHE A 24 -2.58 -2.71 17.33
C PHE A 24 -2.29 -1.21 17.27
N SER A 25 -1.05 -0.89 16.93
CA SER A 25 -0.61 0.46 16.63
C SER A 25 0.10 0.47 15.26
N GLY A 26 0.59 1.63 14.82
CA GLY A 26 1.28 1.70 13.55
C GLY A 26 1.86 3.07 13.24
N LYS A 27 2.50 3.16 12.07
CA LYS A 27 3.02 4.41 11.52
C LYS A 27 2.50 4.63 10.11
N ALA A 28 2.34 5.89 9.75
CA ALA A 28 2.13 6.33 8.38
C ALA A 28 3.43 6.93 7.86
N ILE A 29 3.92 6.44 6.72
CA ILE A 29 5.12 6.98 6.06
C ILE A 29 4.84 7.22 4.59
N GLY A 30 5.55 8.18 3.99
CA GLY A 30 5.43 8.47 2.56
C GLY A 30 5.92 7.30 1.71
N LEU A 31 5.38 7.15 0.50
CA LEU A 31 5.74 6.03 -0.38
C LEU A 31 7.24 6.03 -0.75
N LYS A 32 7.84 7.21 -0.96
CA LYS A 32 9.29 7.33 -1.22
C LYS A 32 10.14 6.88 -0.03
N GLU A 33 9.72 7.19 1.18
CA GLU A 33 10.38 6.75 2.41
C GLU A 33 10.25 5.23 2.57
N TYR A 34 9.05 4.69 2.35
CA TYR A 34 8.80 3.25 2.35
C TYR A 34 9.70 2.50 1.37
N MET A 35 9.74 2.92 0.11
CA MET A 35 10.58 2.29 -0.92
C MET A 35 12.06 2.26 -0.56
N LYS A 36 12.53 3.21 0.25
CA LYS A 36 13.91 3.28 0.73
C LYS A 36 14.13 2.43 1.98
N GLU A 37 13.29 2.58 3.00
CA GLU A 37 13.45 1.91 4.30
C GLU A 37 13.11 0.41 4.25
N TYR A 38 12.22 0.01 3.35
CA TYR A 38 11.68 -1.34 3.23
C TYR A 38 12.07 -2.00 1.90
N ALA A 39 13.16 -1.55 1.27
CA ALA A 39 13.65 -2.12 0.00
C ALA A 39 13.97 -3.63 0.08
N HIS A 40 14.18 -4.15 1.29
CA HIS A 40 14.43 -5.57 1.57
C HIS A 40 13.16 -6.36 1.95
N ALA A 41 12.01 -5.70 2.06
CA ALA A 41 10.75 -6.30 2.47
C ALA A 41 9.91 -6.68 1.25
N GLU A 42 9.02 -7.65 1.42
CA GLU A 42 8.03 -8.04 0.42
C GLU A 42 6.64 -7.61 0.87
N PHE A 43 5.86 -7.00 -0.03
CA PHE A 43 4.48 -6.63 0.25
C PHE A 43 3.52 -7.56 -0.51
N GLU A 44 2.91 -8.48 0.24
CA GLU A 44 1.92 -9.41 -0.28
C GLU A 44 0.53 -8.77 -0.27
N ILE A 45 -0.01 -8.52 -1.45
CA ILE A 45 -1.33 -7.90 -1.63
C ILE A 45 -2.41 -8.97 -1.41
N LEU A 46 -3.28 -8.74 -0.43
CA LEU A 46 -4.41 -9.62 -0.14
C LEU A 46 -5.72 -9.06 -0.72
N THR A 47 -5.88 -7.74 -0.66
CA THR A 47 -7.08 -7.05 -1.15
C THR A 47 -6.68 -5.78 -1.88
N GLU A 48 -7.30 -5.57 -3.03
CA GLU A 48 -7.19 -4.35 -3.83
C GLU A 48 -8.54 -3.62 -3.84
N GLY A 49 -8.51 -2.30 -3.66
CA GLY A 49 -9.68 -1.43 -3.63
C GLY A 49 -9.48 -0.20 -4.48
N TYR A 50 -10.56 0.30 -5.09
CA TYR A 50 -10.56 1.49 -5.93
C TYR A 50 -11.67 2.43 -5.51
N PHE A 51 -11.34 3.71 -5.30
CA PHE A 51 -12.32 4.75 -4.98
C PHE A 51 -11.89 6.09 -5.56
N GLY A 52 -12.60 6.54 -6.60
CA GLY A 52 -12.24 7.77 -7.33
C GLY A 52 -10.83 7.64 -7.95
N TYR A 53 -9.93 8.54 -7.56
CA TYR A 53 -8.52 8.55 -7.98
C TYR A 53 -7.62 7.69 -7.08
N SER A 54 -8.18 7.05 -6.06
CA SER A 54 -7.40 6.31 -5.07
C SER A 54 -7.43 4.82 -5.32
N THR A 55 -6.27 4.19 -5.24
CA THR A 55 -6.10 2.74 -5.19
C THR A 55 -5.54 2.37 -3.83
N THR A 56 -6.15 1.39 -3.16
CA THR A 56 -5.68 0.87 -1.88
C THR A 56 -5.32 -0.59 -2.00
N TYR A 57 -4.12 -0.94 -1.53
CA TYR A 57 -3.69 -2.32 -1.37
C TYR A 57 -3.56 -2.63 0.10
N THR A 58 -4.36 -3.58 0.59
CA THR A 58 -4.22 -4.10 1.96
C THR A 58 -3.54 -5.45 1.89
N GLY A 59 -2.56 -5.66 2.76
CA GLY A 59 -1.71 -6.82 2.66
C GLY A 59 -0.83 -7.08 3.86
N TRP A 60 0.11 -7.99 3.68
CA TRP A 60 1.14 -8.33 4.65
C TRP A 60 2.50 -7.82 4.20
N LEU A 61 3.21 -7.17 5.12
CA LEU A 61 4.58 -6.74 4.94
C LEU A 61 5.52 -7.75 5.59
N TRP A 62 6.31 -8.41 4.77
CA TRP A 62 7.24 -9.46 5.14
C TRP A 62 8.66 -8.92 5.24
N GLU A 63 9.30 -9.11 6.38
CA GLU A 63 10.73 -8.89 6.56
C GLU A 63 11.41 -10.19 6.99
N LYS A 64 12.58 -10.47 6.42
CA LYS A 64 13.32 -11.70 6.71
C LYS A 64 13.56 -11.88 8.22
N GLY A 65 13.05 -12.99 8.76
CA GLY A 65 13.24 -13.35 10.18
C GLY A 65 12.31 -12.65 11.15
N LYS A 66 11.28 -11.96 10.66
CA LYS A 66 10.19 -11.38 11.47
C LYS A 66 8.85 -12.02 11.08
N GLU A 67 7.91 -12.01 12.00
CA GLU A 67 6.50 -12.27 11.67
C GLU A 67 5.97 -11.14 10.76
N PRO A 68 5.06 -11.46 9.83
CA PRO A 68 4.46 -10.45 8.98
C PRO A 68 3.61 -9.48 9.80
N VAL A 69 3.57 -8.23 9.36
CA VAL A 69 2.65 -7.22 9.90
C VAL A 69 1.67 -6.81 8.83
N SER A 70 0.49 -6.33 9.23
CA SER A 70 -0.44 -5.78 8.25
C SER A 70 0.03 -4.41 7.76
N ALA A 71 -0.24 -4.13 6.49
CA ALA A 71 -0.01 -2.83 5.91
C ALA A 71 -1.12 -2.45 4.91
N ILE A 72 -1.33 -1.14 4.76
CA ILE A 72 -2.27 -0.57 3.79
C ILE A 72 -1.52 0.47 2.98
N LEU A 73 -1.29 0.19 1.70
CA LEU A 73 -0.69 1.11 0.75
C LEU A 73 -1.79 1.92 0.07
N TYR A 74 -1.69 3.24 0.17
CA TYR A 74 -2.56 4.19 -0.48
C TYR A 74 -1.83 4.87 -1.64
N ILE A 75 -2.33 4.64 -2.85
CA ILE A 75 -1.84 5.27 -4.06
C ILE A 75 -2.88 6.30 -4.51
N TRP A 76 -2.45 7.56 -4.61
CA TRP A 76 -3.21 8.58 -5.31
C TRP A 76 -2.77 8.62 -6.77
N ASN A 77 -3.68 8.26 -7.65
CA ASN A 77 -3.43 8.26 -9.08
C ASN A 77 -3.69 9.66 -9.65
N SER A 78 -2.78 10.13 -10.49
CA SER A 78 -2.94 11.36 -11.26
C SER A 78 -3.28 11.04 -12.71
N GLY A 79 -3.80 12.03 -13.42
CA GLY A 79 -4.14 11.92 -14.85
C GLY A 79 -5.49 11.25 -15.13
N ASP A 80 -5.72 10.96 -16.41
CA ASP A 80 -7.02 10.47 -16.88
C ASP A 80 -7.21 8.98 -16.60
N MET A 81 -8.38 8.64 -16.07
CA MET A 81 -8.80 7.26 -15.93
C MET A 81 -9.21 6.71 -17.28
N VAL A 82 -8.40 5.81 -17.85
CA VAL A 82 -8.76 5.12 -19.09
C VAL A 82 -9.45 3.80 -18.76
N TYR A 83 -10.74 3.72 -19.04
CA TYR A 83 -11.49 2.47 -19.03
C TYR A 83 -11.32 1.78 -20.39
N ARG A 84 -10.77 0.57 -20.42
CA ARG A 84 -10.89 -0.31 -21.58
C ARG A 84 -12.12 -1.18 -21.40
N ILE A 85 -13.06 -1.06 -22.31
CA ILE A 85 -14.24 -1.91 -22.38
C ILE A 85 -14.01 -2.87 -23.55
N GLY A 86 -13.63 -4.12 -23.24
CA GLY A 86 -13.38 -5.20 -24.21
C GLY A 86 -11.92 -5.37 -24.64
N ASP A 87 -11.66 -6.50 -25.31
CA ASP A 87 -10.42 -6.80 -26.06
C ASP A 87 -10.39 -6.06 -27.41
#